data_AF-A0A6P0Y2C6-F1
#
_entry.id   AF-A0A6P0Y2C6-F1
#
_cell.length_a   1.000
_cell.length_b   1.000
_cell.length_c   1.000
_cell.angle_alpha   90.00
_cell.angle_beta   90.00
_cell.angle_gamma   90.00
#
_symmetry.space_group_name_H-M   'P 1'
#
loop_
_entity.id
_entity.type
_entity.pdbx_description
1 polymer ?
#
loop_
_entity_poly.entity_id
_entity_poly.type
_entity_poly.pdbx_seq_one_letter_code
_entity_poly.pdbx_strand_id
1 'polypeptide(L)' 'MENNTTNNSPNISFNEWNAELYESKHSFVSNLAIDLLELLSPQSGEKILDLGCGTGHLT' A
#
# COMPACT_ATOMS: atom_id res chain seq x y z
N MET A 1 9.44 -3.55 51.34
CA MET A 1 8.82 -4.37 50.28
C MET A 1 8.68 -3.46 49.08
N GLU A 2 9.57 -3.63 48.11
CA GLU A 2 9.68 -2.80 46.91
C GLU A 2 8.58 -3.18 45.91
N ASN A 3 7.81 -2.20 45.46
CA ASN A 3 6.76 -2.39 44.46
C ASN A 3 7.39 -2.30 43.06
N ASN A 4 7.75 -3.45 42.50
CA ASN A 4 8.24 -3.56 41.12
C ASN A 4 7.08 -3.45 40.13
N THR A 5 6.80 -2.23 39.67
CA THR A 5 5.91 -1.98 38.54
C THR A 5 6.62 -2.38 37.24
N THR A 6 6.45 -3.62 36.80
CA THR A 6 6.81 -4.02 35.44
C THR A 6 5.82 -3.39 34.46
N ASN A 7 6.18 -2.23 33.91
CA ASN A 7 5.47 -1.60 32.80
C ASN A 7 5.69 -2.43 31.52
N ASN A 8 4.93 -3.52 31.40
CA ASN A 8 4.90 -4.34 30.19
C ASN A 8 3.94 -3.67 29.20
N SER A 9 4.38 -2.56 28.58
CA SER A 9 3.67 -2.00 27.43
C SER A 9 3.62 -3.05 26.32
N PRO A 10 2.46 -3.33 25.71
CA PRO A 10 2.39 -4.27 24.59
C PRO A 10 3.29 -3.75 23.48
N ASN A 11 4.14 -4.63 22.96
CA ASN A 11 4.98 -4.36 21.80
C ASN A 11 4.05 -4.25 20.58
N ILE A 12 3.56 -3.04 20.31
CA ILE A 12 2.73 -2.77 19.14
C ILE A 12 3.65 -2.89 17.93
N SER A 13 3.59 -4.03 17.25
CA SER A 13 4.16 -4.20 15.93
C SER A 13 3.39 -3.27 14.99
N PHE A 14 4.01 -2.15 14.65
CA PHE A 14 3.53 -1.29 13.58
C PHE A 14 3.82 -2.02 12.26
N ASN A 15 2.77 -2.37 11.52
CA ASN A 15 2.92 -2.77 10.12
C ASN A 15 3.23 -1.52 9.31
N GLU A 16 4.49 -1.14 9.29
CA GLU A 16 4.97 0.00 8.52
C GLU A 16 4.95 -0.33 7.02
N TRP A 17 4.42 0.59 6.24
CA TRP A 17 4.43 0.50 4.79
C TRP A 17 5.87 0.67 4.26
N ASN A 18 6.29 -0.19 3.32
CA ASN A 18 7.58 -0.11 2.66
C ASN A 18 7.41 -0.23 1.13
N ALA A 19 7.61 0.89 0.43
CA ALA A 19 7.47 1.00 -1.02
C ALA A 19 8.49 0.14 -1.79
N GLU A 20 9.75 0.08 -1.33
CA GLU A 20 10.81 -0.69 -1.99
C GLU A 20 10.55 -2.20 -1.87
N LEU A 21 10.09 -2.65 -0.70
CA LEU A 21 9.66 -4.03 -0.49
C LEU A 21 8.45 -4.36 -1.37
N TYR A 22 7.48 -3.45 -1.46
CA TYR A 22 6.31 -3.65 -2.32
C TYR A 22 6.70 -3.76 -3.79
N GLU A 23 7.52 -2.85 -4.31
CA GLU A 23 7.96 -2.88 -5.70
C GLU A 23 8.75 -4.16 -6.02
N SER A 24 9.68 -4.54 -5.13
CA SER A 24 10.54 -5.72 -5.36
C SER A 24 9.84 -7.07 -5.22
N LYS A 25 8.70 -7.15 -4.52
CA LYS A 25 7.99 -8.41 -4.25
C LYS A 25 6.58 -8.48 -4.82
N HIS A 26 5.94 -7.35 -5.07
CA HIS A 26 4.52 -7.23 -5.39
C HIS A 26 4.25 -6.32 -6.61
N SER A 27 5.25 -5.92 -7.38
CA SER A 27 5.07 -5.18 -8.64
C SER A 27 4.16 -5.88 -9.65
N PHE A 28 4.01 -7.21 -9.55
CA PHE A 28 3.07 -7.98 -10.36
C PHE A 28 1.61 -7.49 -10.20
N VAL A 29 1.24 -6.91 -9.06
CA VAL A 29 -0.11 -6.38 -8.83
C VAL A 29 -0.41 -5.23 -9.79
N SER A 30 0.49 -4.24 -9.86
CA SER A 30 0.35 -3.10 -10.78
C SER A 30 0.43 -3.56 -12.24
N ASN A 31 1.28 -4.53 -12.55
CA ASN A 31 1.40 -5.07 -13.91
C ASN A 31 0.09 -5.73 -14.39
N LEU A 32 -0.60 -6.48 -13.53
CA LEU A 32 -1.89 -7.09 -13.85
C LEU A 32 -3.02 -6.05 -13.99
N ALA A 33 -2.90 -4.91 -13.30
CA ALA A 33 -3.89 -3.84 -13.37
C ALA A 33 -3.81 -3.01 -14.67
N ILE A 34 -2.75 -3.16 -15.49
CA ILE A 34 -2.63 -2.46 -16.77
C ILE A 34 -3.80 -2.80 -17.71
N ASP A 35 -4.20 -4.07 -17.77
CA ASP A 35 -5.29 -4.52 -18.64
C ASP A 35 -6.65 -3.89 -18.25
N LEU A 36 -6.79 -3.39 -17.02
CA LEU A 36 -7.98 -2.67 -16.58
C LEU A 36 -8.16 -1.34 -17.32
N LEU A 37 -7.07 -0.72 -17.79
CA LEU A 37 -7.14 0.54 -18.52
C LEU A 37 -7.88 0.40 -19.85
N GLU A 38 -7.75 -0.77 -20.50
CA GLU A 38 -8.50 -1.07 -21.73
C GLU A 38 -10.00 -1.19 -21.44
N LEU A 39 -10.38 -1.84 -20.34
CA LEU A 39 -11.76 -1.94 -19.91
C LEU A 39 -12.34 -0.60 -19.46
N LEU A 40 -11.53 0.22 -18.78
CA LEU A 40 -11.92 1.54 -18.30
C LEU A 40 -12.14 2.52 -19.46
N SER A 41 -11.36 2.39 -20.54
CA SER A 41 -11.42 3.22 -21.75
C SER A 41 -11.51 4.73 -21.44
N PRO A 42 -10.52 5.28 -20.70
CA PRO A 42 -10.61 6.65 -20.19
C PRO A 42 -10.64 7.68 -21.30
N GLN A 43 -11.47 8.70 -21.13
CA GLN A 43 -11.67 9.77 -22.10
C GLN A 43 -11.03 11.08 -21.62
N SER A 44 -10.66 11.92 -22.59
CA SER A 44 -10.09 13.24 -22.29
C SER A 44 -11.06 14.07 -21.44
N GLY A 45 -10.57 14.60 -20.32
CA GLY A 45 -11.33 15.44 -19.40
C GLY A 45 -11.98 14.69 -18.23
N GLU A 46 -11.92 13.35 -18.22
CA GLU A 46 -12.33 12.57 -17.06
C GLU A 46 -11.31 12.68 -15.92
N LYS A 47 -11.78 12.49 -14.69
CA LYS A 47 -10.95 12.41 -13.48
C LYS A 47 -11.06 11.01 -12.90
N ILE A 48 -9.92 10.35 -12.74
CA ILE A 48 -9.83 8.97 -12.27
C ILE A 48 -9.18 8.98 -10.89
N LEU A 49 -9.73 8.19 -9.97
CA LEU A 49 -9.19 7.99 -8.63
C LEU A 49 -8.69 6.55 -8.50
N ASP A 50 -7.38 6.38 -8.35
CA ASP A 50 -6.75 5.10 -8.08
C ASP A 50 -6.66 4.87 -6.56
N LEU A 51 -7.59 4.11 -6.02
CA LEU A 51 -7.63 3.78 -4.59
C LEU A 51 -6.73 2.58 -4.31
N GLY A 52 -5.74 2.80 -3.45
CA GLY A 52 -4.75 1.76 -3.15
C GLY A 52 -3.68 1.65 -4.23
N CYS A 53 -3.30 2.77 -4.86
CA CYS A 53 -2.31 2.86 -5.94
C CYS A 53 -0.90 2.33 -5.60
N GLY A 54 -0.66 1.94 -4.35
CA GLY A 54 0.62 1.40 -3.89
C GLY A 54 1.74 2.41 -4.07
N THR A 55 2.67 2.11 -4.99
CA THR A 55 3.79 2.99 -5.37
C THR A 55 3.42 4.03 -6.43
N GLY A 56 2.18 4.01 -6.94
CA GLY A 56 1.68 4.98 -7.92
C GLY A 56 2.03 4.64 -9.38
N HIS A 57 2.25 3.38 -9.72
CA HIS A 57 2.73 2.99 -11.06
C HIS A 57 1.73 3.30 -12.20
N LEU A 58 0.44 3.47 -11.87
CA LEU A 58 -0.65 3.72 -12.84
C LEU A 58 -1.27 5.12 -12.72
N THR A 59 -0.73 5.98 -11.85
CA THR A 59 -1.27 7.34 -11.58
C THR A 59 -0.25 8.41 -11.93
#